data_AF-A0AAW2FPH5-F1
#
_entry.id   AF-A0AAW2FPH5-F1
#
_cell.length_a   1.000
_cell.length_b   1.000
_cell.length_c   1.000
_cell.angle_alpha   90.00
_cell.angle_beta   90.00
_cell.angle_gamma   90.00
#
_symmetry.space_group_name_H-M   'P 1'
#
loop_
_entity.id
_entity.type
_entity.pdbx_description
1 polymer ?
#
loop_
_entity_poly.entity_id
_entity_poly.type
_entity_poly.pdbx_seq_one_letter_code
_entity_poly.pdbx_strand_id
1 'polypeptide(L)'
;MLKSYPARYPASSSPDAGTRVIRLTVNQEAVLQQQFNRWPRAPHTDDVVLLAAETGLSEADVEGWYAIRLAQWRKEQGLGGNTLGLH
;
A
#
# COMPACT_ATOMS: atom_id res chain seq x y z
N MET A 1 -18.19 -38.02 -16.49
CA MET A 1 -18.63 -36.62 -16.36
C MET A 1 -17.71 -35.90 -15.37
N LEU A 2 -16.69 -35.18 -15.84
CA LEU A 2 -15.93 -34.25 -15.00
C LEU A 2 -16.05 -32.87 -15.65
N LYS A 3 -16.65 -31.92 -14.94
CA LYS A 3 -16.73 -30.53 -15.39
C LYS A 3 -15.41 -29.85 -15.02
N SER A 4 -14.53 -29.65 -15.99
CA SER A 4 -13.35 -28.81 -15.81
C SER A 4 -13.78 -27.35 -15.83
N TYR A 5 -13.75 -26.69 -14.67
CA TYR A 5 -13.90 -25.24 -14.60
C TYR A 5 -12.56 -24.61 -15.00
N PRO A 6 -12.51 -23.72 -16.01
CA PRO A 6 -11.34 -22.87 -16.15
C PRO A 6 -11.36 -21.85 -15.01
N ALA A 7 -10.34 -21.87 -14.16
CA ALA A 7 -10.00 -20.73 -13.32
C ALA A 7 -9.62 -19.56 -14.25
N ARG A 8 -10.64 -18.83 -14.72
CA ARG A 8 -10.47 -17.51 -15.33
C ARG A 8 -10.07 -16.56 -14.21
N TYR A 9 -8.79 -16.51 -13.90
CA TYR A 9 -8.20 -15.26 -13.43
C TYR A 9 -8.26 -14.30 -14.62
N PRO A 10 -8.98 -13.17 -14.54
CA PRO A 10 -8.76 -12.12 -15.51
C PRO A 10 -7.33 -11.63 -15.32
N ALA A 11 -6.45 -12.03 -16.24
CA ALA A 11 -5.24 -11.31 -16.55
C ALA A 11 -5.68 -9.97 -17.17
N SER A 12 -6.06 -9.01 -16.33
CA SER A 12 -6.24 -7.62 -16.74
C SER A 12 -4.89 -6.92 -16.64
N SER A 13 -4.16 -7.02 -17.75
CA SER A 13 -3.33 -5.98 -18.33
C SER A 13 -2.99 -4.79 -17.43
N SER A 14 -1.73 -4.69 -17.01
CA SER A 14 -1.13 -3.40 -16.67
C SER A 14 -1.18 -2.48 -17.90
N PRO A 15 -1.68 -1.25 -17.74
CA PRO A 15 -0.77 -0.12 -17.86
C PRO A 15 -1.20 1.03 -16.95
N ASP A 16 -1.06 0.90 -15.64
CA ASP A 16 -0.89 2.07 -14.78
C ASP A 16 -0.34 1.61 -13.42
N ALA A 17 0.98 1.50 -13.37
CA ALA A 17 1.75 1.64 -12.13
C ALA A 17 1.96 3.14 -11.82
N GLY A 18 1.03 3.99 -12.26
CA GLY A 18 0.86 5.34 -11.77
C GLY A 18 0.22 5.26 -10.40
N THR A 19 0.65 6.12 -9.49
CA THR A 19 0.07 6.29 -8.16
C THR A 19 -1.41 6.59 -8.29
N ARG A 20 -2.25 5.55 -8.31
CA ARG A 20 -3.70 5.69 -8.34
C ARG A 20 -4.07 6.39 -7.04
N VAL A 21 -4.73 7.55 -7.11
CA VAL A 21 -5.22 8.23 -5.92
C VAL A 21 -6.46 7.48 -5.46
N ILE A 22 -6.22 6.49 -4.61
CA ILE A 22 -7.23 5.60 -4.06
C ILE A 22 -7.92 6.33 -2.92
N ARG A 23 -9.22 6.45 -3.02
CA ARG A 23 -10.03 7.14 -2.02
C ARG A 23 -10.46 6.11 -0.98
N LEU A 24 -9.62 5.94 0.04
CA LEU A 24 -9.86 5.01 1.13
C LEU A 24 -10.99 5.51 2.03
N THR A 25 -11.76 4.58 2.58
CA THR A 25 -12.68 4.90 3.68
C THR A 25 -11.89 5.13 4.98
N VAL A 26 -12.47 5.88 5.92
CA VAL A 26 -11.86 6.16 7.23
C VAL A 26 -11.46 4.88 7.96
N ASN A 27 -12.27 3.82 7.84
CA ASN A 27 -11.98 2.54 8.49
C ASN A 27 -10.78 1.83 7.85
N GLN A 28 -10.69 1.82 6.51
CA GLN A 28 -9.57 1.22 5.79
C GLN A 28 -8.26 1.96 6.09
N GLU A 29 -8.30 3.29 6.06
CA GLU A 29 -7.15 4.13 6.41
C GLU A 29 -6.72 3.91 7.86
N ALA A 30 -7.65 3.78 8.81
CA ALA A 30 -7.33 3.51 10.20
C ALA A 30 -6.59 2.18 10.40
N VAL A 31 -7.01 1.11 9.71
CA VAL A 31 -6.34 -0.21 9.77
C VAL A 31 -4.91 -0.10 9.22
N LEU A 32 -4.73 0.48 8.03
CA LEU A 32 -3.42 0.68 7.42
C LEU A 32 -2.51 1.55 8.30
N GLN A 33 -3.07 2.62 8.88
CA GLN A 33 -2.36 3.54 9.77
C GLN A 33 -1.92 2.87 11.07
N GLN A 34 -2.75 2.03 11.67
CA GLN A 34 -2.41 1.27 12.88
C GLN A 34 -1.26 0.31 12.62
N GLN A 35 -1.30 -0.43 11.51
CA GLN A 35 -0.23 -1.35 11.15
C GLN A 35 1.07 -0.60 10.86
N PHE A 36 1.01 0.51 10.11
CA PHE A 36 2.16 1.36 9.83
C PHE A 36 2.76 1.96 11.11
N ASN A 37 1.93 2.38 12.07
CA ASN A 37 2.42 2.93 13.34
C ASN A 37 3.12 1.86 14.19
N ARG A 38 2.68 0.62 14.07
CA ARG A 38 3.30 -0.54 14.71
C ARG A 38 4.67 -0.83 14.10
N TRP A 39 4.77 -0.85 12.77
CA TRP A 39 5.98 -1.18 12.03
C TRP A 39 6.15 -0.18 10.85
N PRO A 40 6.85 0.95 11.06
CA PRO A 40 7.04 1.99 10.04
C PRO A 40 8.12 1.60 9.02
N ARG A 41 7.97 0.43 8.40
CA ARG A 41 8.85 -0.10 7.36
C ARG A 41 8.01 -0.58 6.18
N ALA A 42 8.62 -0.73 5.01
CA ALA A 42 7.94 -1.35 3.87
C ALA A 42 7.42 -2.74 4.32
N PRO A 43 6.10 -2.98 4.25
CA PRO A 43 5.49 -4.24 4.68
C PRO A 43 6.04 -5.38 3.84
N HIS A 44 6.19 -6.56 4.42
CA HIS A 44 6.49 -7.73 3.60
C HIS A 44 5.30 -8.05 2.72
N THR A 45 5.54 -8.72 1.60
CA THR A 45 4.48 -9.07 0.64
C THR A 45 3.33 -9.84 1.31
N ASP A 46 3.63 -10.69 2.30
CA ASP A 46 2.63 -11.36 3.13
C ASP A 46 1.74 -10.40 3.94
N ASP A 47 2.31 -9.32 4.50
CA ASP A 47 1.55 -8.30 5.24
C ASP A 47 0.63 -7.50 4.30
N VAL A 48 1.09 -7.23 3.07
CA VAL A 48 0.29 -6.54 2.04
C VAL A 48 -0.94 -7.36 1.67
N VAL A 49 -0.76 -8.66 1.43
CA VAL A 49 -1.85 -9.59 1.11
C VAL A 49 -2.86 -9.67 2.25
N LEU A 50 -2.38 -9.75 3.51
CA LEU A 50 -3.26 -9.82 4.68
C LEU A 50 -4.07 -8.52 4.84
N LEU A 51 -3.43 -7.36 4.71
CA LEU A 51 -4.10 -6.07 4.80
C LEU A 51 -5.10 -5.85 3.67
N ALA A 52 -4.76 -6.28 2.45
CA ALA A 52 -5.65 -6.24 1.30
C ALA A 52 -6.94 -7.05 1.58
N ALA A 53 -6.79 -8.27 2.12
CA ALA A 53 -7.91 -9.11 2.51
C ALA A 53 -8.74 -8.49 3.66
N GLU A 54 -8.09 -7.90 4.67
CA GLU A 54 -8.76 -7.32 5.85
C GLU A 54 -9.51 -6.02 5.52
N THR A 55 -8.95 -5.20 4.64
CA THR A 55 -9.52 -3.90 4.21
C THR A 55 -10.42 -4.01 2.98
N GLY A 56 -10.42 -5.16 2.30
CA GLY A 56 -11.09 -5.37 1.02
C GLY A 56 -10.47 -4.55 -0.13
N LEU A 57 -9.21 -4.13 0.02
CA LEU A 57 -8.45 -3.41 -1.00
C LEU A 57 -7.65 -4.39 -1.87
N SER A 58 -7.17 -3.92 -3.03
CA SER A 58 -6.19 -4.69 -3.80
C SER A 58 -4.80 -4.55 -3.19
N GLU A 59 -3.91 -5.53 -3.41
CA GLU A 59 -2.51 -5.45 -2.96
C GLU A 59 -1.81 -4.19 -3.49
N ALA A 60 -2.00 -3.87 -4.77
CA ALA A 60 -1.47 -2.66 -5.40
C ALA A 60 -1.96 -1.37 -4.70
N ASP A 61 -3.17 -1.40 -4.15
CA ASP A 61 -3.75 -0.24 -3.48
C ASP A 61 -3.09 -0.01 -2.12
N VAL A 62 -2.88 -1.11 -1.39
CA VAL A 62 -2.15 -1.13 -0.12
C VAL A 62 -0.70 -0.68 -0.33
N GLU A 63 -0.02 -1.22 -1.35
CA GLU A 63 1.36 -0.81 -1.70
C GLU A 63 1.45 0.68 -2.02
N GLY A 64 0.51 1.22 -2.80
CA GLY A 64 0.44 2.63 -3.14
C GLY A 64 0.29 3.53 -1.90
N TRP A 65 -0.60 3.14 -0.98
CA TRP A 65 -0.77 3.86 0.28
C TRP A 65 0.50 3.83 1.14
N TYR A 66 1.14 2.66 1.28
CA TYR A 66 2.38 2.52 2.04
C TYR A 66 3.53 3.33 1.45
N ALA A 67 3.66 3.38 0.11
CA ALA A 67 4.68 4.18 -0.55
C ALA A 67 4.54 5.68 -0.24
N ILE A 68 3.31 6.22 -0.32
CA ILE A 68 3.01 7.61 0.01
C ILE A 68 3.25 7.87 1.50
N ARG A 69 2.72 7.02 2.38
CA ARG A 69 2.85 7.18 3.84
C ARG A 69 4.30 7.10 4.29
N LEU A 70 5.09 6.19 3.73
CA LEU A 70 6.52 6.06 4.03
C LEU A 70 7.30 7.29 3.56
N ALA A 71 6.95 7.88 2.41
CA ALA A 71 7.55 9.12 1.94
C ALA A 71 7.23 10.31 2.86
N GLN A 72 5.99 10.40 3.36
CA GLN A 72 5.59 11.39 4.36
C GLN A 72 6.35 11.19 5.68
N TRP A 73 6.37 9.97 6.19
CA TRP A 73 7.07 9.62 7.43
C TRP A 73 8.57 9.93 7.35
N ARG A 74 9.22 9.65 6.21
CA ARG A 74 10.62 10.04 5.99
C ARG A 74 10.84 11.55 6.08
N LYS A 75 9.89 12.37 5.61
CA LYS A 75 9.96 13.84 5.78
C LYS A 75 9.78 14.25 7.24
N GLU A 76 8.82 13.65 7.94
CA GLU A 76 8.54 13.91 9.37
C GLU A 76 9.73 13.53 10.27
N GLN A 77 10.40 12.42 9.96
CA GLN A 77 11.59 11.95 10.70
C GLN A 77 12.88 12.72 10.34
N GLY A 78 12.82 13.74 9.47
CA GLY A 78 14.00 14.50 9.05
C GLY A 78 14.96 13.73 8.12
N LEU A 79 14.51 12.61 7.54
CA LEU A 79 15.26 11.78 6.58
C LEU A 79 15.01 12.20 5.12
N GLY A 80 14.31 13.33 4.90
CA GLY A 80 14.43 14.11 3.67
C GLY A 80 15.68 14.97 3.78
N GLY A 81 16.80 14.47 3.24
CA GLY A 81 18.13 14.99 3.51
C GLY A 81 18.29 16.52 3.38
N ASN A 82 19.11 17.02 4.31
CA ASN A 82 19.90 18.23 4.29
C ASN A 82 19.28 19.55 4.80
N THR A 83 19.86 19.99 5.92
CA THR A 83 20.40 21.35 6.10
C THR A 83 19.39 22.48 5.94
N LEU A 84 18.82 22.92 7.07
CA LEU A 84 18.85 24.36 7.36
C LEU A 84 20.33 24.75 7.46
N GLY A 85 20.94 24.97 6.30
CA GLY A 85 22.22 25.61 6.18
C GLY A 85 22.10 26.98 6.82
N LEU A 86 22.94 27.21 7.81
CA LEU A 86 23.50 28.51 8.12
C LEU A 86 23.77 29.27 6.81
N HIS A 87 23.02 30.33 6.55
CA HIS A 87 23.52 31.53 5.88
C HIS A 87 22.64 32.73 6.27
#